data_AF-C6TKB3-F1
#
_entry.id   AF-C6TKB3-F1
#
_cell.length_a   1.000
_cell.length_b   1.000
_cell.length_c   1.000
_cell.angle_alpha   90.00
_cell.angle_beta   90.00
_cell.angle_gamma   90.00
#
_symmetry.space_group_name_H-M   'P 1'
#
loop_
_entity.id
_entity.type
_entity.pdbx_description
1 polymer ?
#
loop_
_entity_poly.entity_id
_entity_poly.type
_entity_poly.pdbx_seq_one_letter_code
_entity_poly.pdbx_strand_id
1 'polypeptide(L)'
;MQTAVGVFGGQPYTDGINVPPLMNDNVGDSGRPAISSLNAPPFIAVELCREHLGVHPCDKRRNITDYRHMFPAIDFSLIENDEDILWKPDIREKNEEVAARGLKFLEWLWTRKEKEIAVVTHSGFLFHSLSAFGNDCHPNVKNEICTHFANCELRSMVIIDRGMIGSDESSTNYPGKVPDGLDLPSDVADQKHPENGQAN
;
A
#
# COMPACT_ATOMS: atom_id res chain seq x y z
N MET A 1 -2.10 1.53 5.78
CA MET A 1 -2.78 2.81 5.47
C MET A 1 -1.98 4.03 5.89
N GLN A 2 -1.58 4.18 7.17
CA GLN A 2 -0.75 5.31 7.63
C GLN A 2 0.51 5.54 6.78
N THR A 3 1.22 4.47 6.40
CA THR A 3 2.37 4.56 5.48
C THR A 3 1.98 5.14 4.12
N ALA A 4 0.90 4.65 3.52
CA ALA A 4 0.45 5.11 2.20
C ALA A 4 0.08 6.59 2.22
N VAL A 5 -0.70 7.03 3.21
CA VAL A 5 -1.13 8.43 3.33
C VAL A 5 0.03 9.35 3.71
N GLY A 6 1.00 8.86 4.49
CA GLY A 6 2.19 9.62 4.85
C GLY A 6 3.13 9.87 3.66
N VAL A 7 3.23 8.91 2.74
CA VAL A 7 4.11 8.98 1.56
C VAL A 7 3.43 9.70 0.38
N PHE A 8 2.17 9.36 0.11
CA PHE A 8 1.45 9.81 -1.09
C PHE A 8 0.35 10.83 -0.81
N GLY A 9 0.16 11.25 0.44
CA GLY A 9 -0.81 12.27 0.82
C GLY A 9 -0.36 13.69 0.50
N GLY A 10 -1.30 14.62 0.63
CA GLY A 10 -1.05 16.05 0.46
C GLY A 10 -0.26 16.64 1.63
N GLN A 11 0.07 17.94 1.50
CA GLN A 11 0.65 18.74 2.60
C GLN A 11 -0.28 18.75 3.83
N PRO A 12 0.22 19.15 5.01
CA PRO A 12 -0.61 19.24 6.22
C PRO A 12 -1.92 19.98 5.93
N TYR A 13 -3.02 19.44 6.44
CA TYR A 13 -4.34 20.02 6.22
C TYR A 13 -4.41 21.41 6.88
N THR A 14 -4.72 22.44 6.09
CA THR A 14 -4.92 23.81 6.60
C THR A 14 -6.41 24.13 6.64
N ASP A 15 -6.84 24.86 7.67
CA ASP A 15 -8.23 25.33 7.81
C ASP A 15 -8.68 26.08 6.55
N GLY A 16 -9.85 25.70 6.01
CA GLY A 16 -10.47 26.31 4.82
C GLY A 16 -10.50 25.46 3.56
N ILE A 17 -9.91 24.26 3.57
CA ILE A 17 -9.98 23.31 2.45
C ILE A 17 -11.24 22.45 2.57
N ASN A 18 -12.24 22.65 1.70
CA ASN A 18 -13.52 21.92 1.77
C ASN A 18 -13.49 20.49 1.18
N VAL A 19 -12.38 19.76 1.35
CA VAL A 19 -12.30 18.33 1.00
C VAL A 19 -12.04 17.48 2.25
N PRO A 20 -12.58 16.25 2.34
CA PRO A 20 -12.30 15.35 3.45
C PRO A 20 -10.78 15.10 3.57
N PRO A 21 -10.21 15.10 4.78
CA PRO A 21 -8.80 14.77 4.95
C PRO A 21 -8.53 13.33 4.51
N LEU A 22 -7.32 13.08 4.04
CA LEU A 22 -6.87 11.72 3.71
C LEU A 22 -6.61 10.89 4.97
N MET A 23 -6.16 11.55 6.04
CA MET A 23 -6.01 10.99 7.38
C MET A 23 -6.33 12.07 8.41
N ASN A 24 -7.12 11.74 9.44
CA ASN A 24 -7.37 12.65 10.56
C ASN A 24 -6.13 12.85 11.42
N ASP A 25 -6.18 13.85 12.29
CA ASP A 25 -5.15 14.08 13.29
C ASP A 25 -5.08 12.94 14.31
N ASN A 26 -3.89 12.72 14.83
CA ASN A 26 -3.57 11.75 15.87
C ASN A 26 -4.08 10.31 15.60
N VAL A 27 -4.26 9.91 14.34
CA VAL A 27 -4.61 8.54 13.99
C VAL A 27 -3.54 7.59 14.53
N GLY A 28 -3.99 6.58 15.28
CA GLY A 28 -3.12 5.59 15.92
C GLY A 28 -2.21 6.14 17.00
N ASP A 29 -2.65 7.20 17.71
CA ASP A 29 -1.89 7.86 18.80
C ASP A 29 -0.51 8.35 18.36
N SER A 30 -0.40 8.76 17.10
CA SER A 30 0.86 9.14 16.47
C SER A 30 1.34 10.56 16.77
N GLY A 31 0.48 11.40 17.36
CA GLY A 31 0.75 12.83 17.56
C GLY A 31 0.88 13.64 16.26
N ARG A 32 0.58 13.03 15.10
CA ARG A 32 0.71 13.69 13.79
C ARG A 32 -0.53 14.52 13.45
N PRO A 33 -0.38 15.67 12.76
CA PRO A 33 -1.51 16.44 12.27
C PRO A 33 -2.24 15.69 11.15
N ALA A 34 -3.46 16.14 10.85
CA ALA A 34 -4.22 15.63 9.72
C ALA A 34 -3.49 15.83 8.38
N ILE A 35 -3.64 14.87 7.47
CA ILE A 35 -3.05 14.89 6.14
C ILE A 35 -4.14 15.23 5.12
N SER A 36 -3.87 16.23 4.28
CA SER A 36 -4.82 16.65 3.26
C SER A 36 -4.92 15.62 2.12
N SER A 37 -6.11 15.48 1.55
CA SER A 37 -6.32 14.77 0.28
C SER A 37 -6.08 15.66 -0.95
N LEU A 38 -5.86 16.96 -0.74
CA LEU A 38 -5.63 17.91 -1.84
C LEU A 38 -4.35 17.56 -2.60
N ASN A 39 -4.47 17.45 -3.92
CA ASN A 39 -3.41 17.04 -4.85
C ASN A 39 -2.86 15.62 -4.60
N ALA A 40 -3.47 14.82 -3.74
CA ALA A 40 -3.13 13.41 -3.57
C ALA A 40 -3.77 12.57 -4.69
N PRO A 41 -3.19 11.42 -5.08
CA PRO A 41 -3.86 10.52 -6.01
C PRO A 41 -5.08 9.87 -5.34
N PRO A 42 -5.97 9.21 -6.10
CA PRO A 42 -7.02 8.39 -5.51
C PRO A 42 -6.43 7.25 -4.66
N PHE A 43 -6.99 7.02 -3.48
CA PHE A 43 -6.63 5.89 -2.61
C PHE A 43 -7.77 4.88 -2.60
N ILE A 44 -7.45 3.62 -2.85
CA ILE A 44 -8.43 2.53 -2.86
C ILE A 44 -7.94 1.43 -1.90
N ALA A 45 -8.80 1.02 -0.98
CA ALA A 45 -8.54 -0.11 -0.08
C ALA A 45 -9.07 -1.41 -0.68
N VAL A 46 -8.23 -2.45 -0.72
CA VAL A 46 -8.56 -3.76 -1.31
C VAL A 46 -8.11 -4.88 -0.38
N GLU A 47 -9.01 -5.81 -0.07
CA GLU A 47 -8.73 -6.94 0.83
C GLU A 47 -7.69 -7.92 0.24
N LEU A 48 -7.61 -8.03 -1.08
CA LEU A 48 -6.76 -9.02 -1.75
C LEU A 48 -5.26 -8.82 -1.50
N CYS A 49 -4.80 -7.61 -1.15
CA CYS A 49 -3.38 -7.31 -0.88
C CYS A 49 -3.04 -7.19 0.61
N ARG A 50 -3.82 -7.82 1.50
CA ARG A 50 -3.48 -7.93 2.92
C ARG A 50 -2.34 -8.93 3.15
N GLU A 51 -1.67 -8.82 4.30
CA GLU A 51 -0.76 -9.87 4.81
C GLU A 51 -1.50 -11.22 4.93
N HIS A 52 -0.77 -12.28 5.24
CA HIS A 52 -1.33 -13.57 5.65
C HIS A 52 -2.46 -13.41 6.66
N LEU A 53 -3.58 -14.07 6.39
CA LEU A 53 -4.76 -13.97 7.23
C LEU A 53 -4.75 -15.01 8.37
N GLY A 54 -5.32 -14.63 9.50
CA GLY A 54 -5.61 -15.49 10.64
C GLY A 54 -4.47 -15.70 11.63
N VAL A 55 -4.81 -16.26 12.80
CA VAL A 55 -3.95 -16.51 13.98
C VAL A 55 -3.35 -15.25 14.61
N HIS A 56 -2.60 -14.46 13.86
CA HIS A 56 -1.92 -13.28 14.40
C HIS A 56 -2.86 -12.09 14.48
N PRO A 57 -3.08 -11.50 15.68
CA PRO A 57 -4.00 -10.38 15.84
C PRO A 57 -3.61 -9.14 15.04
N CYS A 58 -2.31 -8.94 14.75
CA CYS A 58 -1.85 -7.83 13.92
C CYS A 58 -2.33 -7.91 12.47
N ASP A 59 -2.68 -9.10 12.00
CA ASP A 59 -3.20 -9.32 10.65
C ASP A 59 -4.72 -9.15 10.59
N LYS A 60 -5.39 -9.03 11.75
CA LYS A 60 -6.81 -8.70 11.83
C LYS A 60 -6.99 -7.20 11.65
N ARG A 61 -7.81 -6.81 10.68
CA ARG A 61 -8.13 -5.39 10.47
C ARG A 61 -9.23 -4.94 11.44
N ARG A 62 -9.31 -3.63 11.67
CA ARG A 62 -10.45 -3.00 12.37
C ARG A 62 -11.68 -2.96 11.46
N ASN A 63 -12.78 -2.46 12.00
CA ASN A 63 -14.00 -2.25 11.22
C ASN A 63 -13.78 -1.18 10.15
N ILE A 64 -14.43 -1.33 9.00
CA ILE A 64 -14.35 -0.35 7.92
C ILE A 64 -14.93 0.99 8.38
N THR A 65 -15.94 1.00 9.26
CA THR A 65 -16.48 2.20 9.89
C THR A 65 -15.40 2.98 10.65
N ASP A 66 -14.54 2.30 11.41
CA ASP A 66 -13.41 2.93 12.10
C ASP A 66 -12.39 3.47 11.10
N TYR A 67 -12.09 2.70 10.04
CA TYR A 67 -11.17 3.16 9.00
C TYR A 67 -11.70 4.34 8.21
N ARG A 68 -12.98 4.39 7.89
CA ARG A 68 -13.62 5.56 7.25
C ARG A 68 -13.57 6.79 8.14
N HIS A 69 -13.67 6.61 9.47
CA HIS A 69 -13.47 7.71 10.39
C HIS A 69 -12.02 8.20 10.39
N MET A 70 -11.05 7.28 10.45
CA MET A 70 -9.61 7.64 10.48
C MET A 70 -9.05 8.15 9.14
N PHE A 71 -9.57 7.64 8.02
CA PHE A 71 -9.11 7.92 6.65
C PHE A 71 -10.29 8.28 5.71
N PRO A 72 -10.93 9.45 5.90
CA PRO A 72 -12.18 9.78 5.21
C PRO A 72 -12.11 9.80 3.68
N ALA A 73 -10.95 10.11 3.10
CA ALA A 73 -10.79 10.18 1.65
C ALA A 73 -10.30 8.87 0.98
N ILE A 74 -10.11 7.77 1.73
CA ILE A 74 -9.80 6.46 1.14
C ILE A 74 -11.11 5.81 0.68
N ASP A 75 -11.13 5.28 -0.54
CA ASP A 75 -12.25 4.52 -1.09
C ASP A 75 -12.24 3.08 -0.54
N PHE A 76 -13.27 2.75 0.24
CA PHE A 76 -13.53 1.42 0.80
C PHE A 76 -14.67 0.67 0.08
N SER A 77 -15.13 1.16 -1.08
CA SER A 77 -16.29 0.60 -1.80
C SER A 77 -16.11 -0.86 -2.24
N LEU A 78 -14.86 -1.30 -2.39
CA LEU A 78 -14.51 -2.68 -2.75
C LEU A 78 -14.52 -3.65 -1.55
N ILE A 79 -14.80 -3.16 -0.33
CA ILE A 79 -14.88 -3.99 0.87
C ILE A 79 -16.34 -4.15 1.28
N GLU A 80 -16.83 -5.38 1.16
CA GLU A 80 -18.25 -5.70 1.36
C GLU A 80 -18.68 -5.71 2.83
N ASN A 81 -17.80 -6.14 3.73
CA ASN A 81 -18.13 -6.42 5.13
C ASN A 81 -17.44 -5.42 6.07
N ASP A 82 -18.20 -4.86 7.02
CA ASP A 82 -17.63 -3.92 7.99
C ASP A 82 -16.63 -4.61 8.91
N GLU A 83 -17.02 -5.75 9.48
CA GLU A 83 -16.15 -6.61 10.29
C GLU A 83 -15.15 -7.39 9.43
N ASP A 84 -14.03 -7.80 10.04
CA ASP A 84 -13.05 -8.67 9.40
C ASP A 84 -13.48 -10.14 9.41
N ILE A 85 -14.27 -10.53 8.41
CA ILE A 85 -14.75 -11.91 8.25
C ILE A 85 -13.71 -12.85 7.62
N LEU A 86 -12.62 -12.31 7.06
CA LEU A 86 -11.60 -13.10 6.37
C LEU A 86 -10.55 -13.63 7.34
N TRP A 87 -10.23 -12.87 8.39
CA TRP A 87 -9.33 -13.30 9.44
C TRP A 87 -10.00 -14.33 10.36
N LYS A 88 -9.30 -15.44 10.63
CA LYS A 88 -9.77 -16.52 11.51
C LYS A 88 -8.81 -16.71 12.69
N PRO A 89 -9.29 -16.81 13.93
CA PRO A 89 -8.40 -16.92 15.10
C PRO A 89 -7.57 -18.21 15.12
N ASP A 90 -8.12 -19.31 14.61
CA ASP A 90 -7.49 -20.64 14.75
C ASP A 90 -6.89 -21.19 13.45
N ILE A 91 -7.05 -20.47 12.33
CA ILE A 91 -6.65 -20.94 11.00
C ILE A 91 -5.77 -19.88 10.35
N ARG A 92 -4.48 -20.23 10.19
CA ARG A 92 -3.53 -19.44 9.42
C ARG A 92 -3.71 -19.75 7.94
N GLU A 93 -3.82 -18.72 7.12
CA GLU A 93 -3.78 -18.83 5.67
C GLU A 93 -2.46 -19.45 5.22
N LYS A 94 -2.55 -20.45 4.33
CA LYS A 94 -1.37 -21.14 3.81
C LYS A 94 -0.65 -20.29 2.77
N ASN A 95 0.64 -20.52 2.59
CA ASN A 95 1.45 -19.82 1.59
C ASN A 95 0.87 -19.95 0.17
N GLU A 96 0.30 -21.11 -0.17
CA GLU A 96 -0.34 -21.34 -1.47
C GLU A 96 -1.64 -20.54 -1.62
N GLU A 97 -2.37 -20.34 -0.53
CA GLU A 97 -3.59 -19.52 -0.50
C GLU A 97 -3.24 -18.03 -0.65
N VAL A 98 -2.18 -17.56 0.02
CA VAL A 98 -1.63 -16.20 -0.17
C VAL A 98 -1.20 -16.00 -1.62
N ALA A 99 -0.45 -16.94 -2.19
CA ALA A 99 -0.02 -16.87 -3.59
C ALA A 99 -1.21 -16.82 -4.55
N ALA A 100 -2.22 -17.66 -4.37
CA ALA A 100 -3.42 -17.67 -5.18
C ALA A 100 -4.21 -16.36 -5.06
N ARG A 101 -4.32 -15.80 -3.84
CA ARG A 101 -4.94 -14.49 -3.59
C ARG A 101 -4.13 -13.36 -4.22
N GLY A 102 -2.81 -13.45 -4.19
CA GLY A 102 -1.88 -12.55 -4.87
C GLY A 102 -2.05 -12.50 -6.38
N LEU A 103 -2.21 -13.67 -7.03
CA LEU A 103 -2.48 -13.73 -8.46
C LEU A 103 -3.83 -13.09 -8.82
N LYS A 104 -4.88 -13.31 -8.02
CA LYS A 104 -6.17 -12.60 -8.19
C LYS A 104 -6.05 -11.09 -8.00
N PHE A 105 -5.22 -10.65 -7.05
CA PHE A 105 -4.94 -9.22 -6.87
C PHE A 105 -4.27 -8.63 -8.11
N LEU A 106 -3.28 -9.34 -8.66
CA LEU A 106 -2.61 -8.95 -9.91
C LEU A 106 -3.63 -8.91 -11.07
N GLU A 107 -4.44 -9.94 -11.28
CA GLU A 107 -5.52 -9.90 -12.30
C GLU A 107 -6.44 -8.68 -12.14
N TRP A 108 -6.86 -8.35 -10.91
CA TRP A 108 -7.62 -7.14 -10.63
C TRP A 108 -6.84 -5.86 -10.95
N LEU A 109 -5.54 -5.80 -10.61
CA LEU A 109 -4.67 -4.67 -10.89
C LEU A 109 -4.58 -4.38 -12.40
N TRP A 110 -4.61 -5.41 -13.25
CA TRP A 110 -4.65 -5.26 -14.71
C TRP A 110 -5.93 -4.62 -15.24
N THR A 111 -7.04 -4.70 -14.50
CA THR A 111 -8.32 -4.08 -14.89
C THR A 111 -8.39 -2.59 -14.58
N ARG A 112 -7.36 -2.05 -13.90
CA ARG A 112 -7.28 -0.65 -13.51
C ARG A 112 -7.02 0.23 -14.73
N LYS A 113 -7.71 1.37 -14.77
CA LYS A 113 -7.51 2.41 -15.80
C LYS A 113 -6.23 3.23 -15.56
N GLU A 114 -5.71 3.18 -14.33
CA GLU A 114 -4.51 3.89 -13.92
C GLU A 114 -3.25 3.23 -14.51
N LYS A 115 -2.32 4.03 -15.05
CA LYS A 115 -1.04 3.53 -15.61
C LYS A 115 0.07 3.39 -14.58
N GLU A 116 0.10 4.30 -13.62
CA GLU A 116 1.10 4.33 -12.54
C GLU A 116 0.36 4.08 -11.23
N ILE A 117 0.64 2.94 -10.60
CA ILE A 117 -0.06 2.51 -9.38
C ILE A 117 0.96 2.19 -8.31
N ALA A 118 0.83 2.85 -7.15
CA ALA A 118 1.56 2.46 -5.95
C ALA A 118 0.75 1.41 -5.17
N VAL A 119 1.32 0.23 -4.99
CA VAL A 119 0.75 -0.82 -4.13
C VAL A 119 1.47 -0.80 -2.78
N VAL A 120 0.78 -0.35 -1.73
CA VAL A 120 1.31 -0.33 -0.36
C VAL A 120 0.74 -1.52 0.41
N THR A 121 1.58 -2.51 0.68
CA THR A 121 1.20 -3.82 1.22
C THR A 121 2.31 -4.37 2.14
N HIS A 122 2.32 -5.68 2.39
CA HIS A 122 3.16 -6.37 3.35
C HIS A 122 4.17 -7.29 2.66
N SER A 123 5.30 -7.54 3.31
CA SER A 123 6.41 -8.30 2.73
C SER A 123 6.08 -9.78 2.51
N GLY A 124 5.29 -10.40 3.40
CA GLY A 124 4.87 -11.80 3.23
C GLY A 124 3.95 -11.98 2.02
N PHE A 125 2.95 -11.10 1.89
CA PHE A 125 2.09 -11.04 0.72
C PHE A 125 2.90 -10.88 -0.58
N LEU A 126 3.80 -9.89 -0.66
CA LEU A 126 4.63 -9.64 -1.84
C LEU A 126 5.49 -10.85 -2.20
N PHE A 127 6.16 -11.44 -1.20
CA PHE A 127 7.06 -12.57 -1.42
C PHE A 127 6.33 -13.75 -2.07
N HIS A 128 5.20 -14.20 -1.51
CA HIS A 128 4.48 -15.36 -2.05
C HIS A 128 3.80 -15.05 -3.39
N SER A 129 3.24 -13.85 -3.53
CA SER A 129 2.58 -13.43 -4.78
C SER A 129 3.56 -13.34 -5.94
N LEU A 130 4.69 -12.66 -5.75
CA LEU A 130 5.72 -12.49 -6.79
C LEU A 130 6.51 -13.78 -7.04
N SER A 131 6.60 -14.68 -6.05
CA SER A 131 7.12 -16.04 -6.26
C SER A 131 6.24 -16.88 -7.18
N ALA A 132 4.92 -16.69 -7.14
CA ALA A 132 3.99 -17.39 -8.04
C ALA A 132 3.82 -16.69 -9.41
N PHE A 133 4.18 -15.41 -9.52
CA PHE A 133 4.04 -14.60 -10.73
C PHE A 133 5.32 -14.55 -11.58
N GLY A 134 5.24 -14.20 -12.87
CA GLY A 134 6.43 -13.83 -13.67
C GLY A 134 7.36 -15.00 -14.03
N ASN A 135 6.81 -16.21 -14.20
CA ASN A 135 7.59 -17.37 -14.64
C ASN A 135 8.15 -17.22 -16.07
N ASP A 136 7.66 -16.23 -16.82
CA ASP A 136 8.13 -15.85 -18.14
C ASP A 136 9.13 -14.67 -18.12
N CYS A 137 9.49 -14.17 -16.93
CA CYS A 137 10.52 -13.16 -16.77
C CYS A 137 11.94 -13.75 -16.93
N HIS A 138 12.90 -12.90 -17.26
CA HIS A 138 14.31 -13.28 -17.21
C HIS A 138 14.70 -13.72 -15.78
N PRO A 139 15.54 -14.76 -15.59
CA PRO A 139 15.89 -15.28 -14.26
C PRO A 139 16.37 -14.23 -13.26
N ASN A 140 17.14 -13.23 -13.72
CA ASN A 140 17.58 -12.13 -12.85
C ASN A 140 16.41 -11.29 -12.32
N VAL A 141 15.46 -10.94 -13.21
CA VAL A 141 14.24 -10.21 -12.80
C VAL A 141 13.43 -11.06 -11.83
N LYS A 142 13.28 -12.36 -12.15
CA LYS A 142 12.56 -13.29 -11.27
C LYS A 142 13.19 -13.35 -9.88
N ASN A 143 14.51 -13.45 -9.78
CA ASN A 143 15.23 -13.47 -8.51
C ASN A 143 15.05 -12.16 -7.71
N GLU A 144 15.10 -11.02 -8.40
CA GLU A 144 14.95 -9.71 -7.79
C GLU A 144 13.55 -9.49 -7.21
N ILE A 145 12.49 -9.76 -8.00
CA ILE A 145 11.11 -9.56 -7.55
C ILE A 145 10.70 -10.54 -6.43
N CYS A 146 11.37 -11.71 -6.34
CA CYS A 146 11.09 -12.70 -5.30
C CYS A 146 11.91 -12.49 -4.02
N THR A 147 12.75 -11.46 -3.94
CA THR A 147 13.49 -11.16 -2.70
C THR A 147 12.56 -10.47 -1.70
N HIS A 148 12.67 -10.82 -0.42
CA HIS A 148 11.89 -10.14 0.63
C HIS A 148 12.11 -8.63 0.60
N PHE A 149 11.03 -7.89 0.83
CA PHE A 149 11.04 -6.43 0.95
C PHE A 149 11.35 -6.06 2.40
N ALA A 150 12.24 -5.09 2.59
CA ALA A 150 12.49 -4.43 3.85
C ALA A 150 11.35 -3.45 4.19
N ASN A 151 11.32 -2.98 5.44
CA ASN A 151 10.28 -2.06 5.88
C ASN A 151 10.40 -0.71 5.16
N CYS A 152 9.29 -0.26 4.56
CA CYS A 152 9.20 0.93 3.70
C CYS A 152 10.08 0.88 2.44
N GLU A 153 10.53 -0.30 2.01
CA GLU A 153 11.22 -0.45 0.72
C GLU A 153 10.25 -0.25 -0.45
N LEU A 154 10.66 0.54 -1.44
CA LEU A 154 9.94 0.70 -2.70
C LEU A 154 10.67 -0.10 -3.80
N ARG A 155 9.91 -0.82 -4.63
CA ARG A 155 10.43 -1.35 -5.90
C ARG A 155 9.50 -0.97 -7.03
N SER A 156 10.09 -0.40 -8.07
CA SER A 156 9.39 -0.06 -9.31
C SER A 156 9.41 -1.24 -10.26
N MET A 157 8.24 -1.64 -10.76
CA MET A 157 8.10 -2.73 -11.73
C MET A 157 7.26 -2.29 -12.91
N VAL A 158 7.62 -2.76 -14.11
CA VAL A 158 6.80 -2.58 -15.31
C VAL A 158 6.11 -3.90 -15.61
N ILE A 159 4.78 -3.87 -15.56
CA ILE A 159 3.93 -5.00 -15.90
C ILE A 159 3.40 -4.77 -17.32
N ILE A 160 3.56 -5.76 -18.19
CA ILE A 160 3.16 -5.66 -19.60
C ILE A 160 1.98 -6.60 -19.84
N ASP A 161 0.84 -6.02 -20.24
CA ASP A 161 -0.27 -6.80 -20.78
C ASP A 161 0.05 -7.25 -22.22
N ARG A 162 0.43 -8.52 -22.37
CA ARG A 162 0.67 -9.13 -23.68
C ARG A 162 -0.61 -9.54 -24.41
N GLY A 163 -1.77 -9.53 -23.72
CA GLY A 163 -3.06 -9.91 -24.26
C GLY A 163 -3.84 -8.78 -24.92
N MET A 164 -3.39 -7.52 -24.80
CA MET A 164 -4.10 -6.31 -25.26
C MET A 164 -5.55 -6.22 -24.74
N ILE A 165 -5.77 -6.59 -23.48
CA ILE A 165 -7.08 -6.57 -22.83
C ILE A 165 -7.46 -5.13 -22.41
N GLY A 166 -6.48 -4.23 -22.21
CA GLY A 166 -6.71 -2.82 -21.88
C GLY A 166 -6.54 -1.86 -23.08
N SER A 167 -7.56 -1.03 -23.36
CA SER A 167 -7.55 -0.07 -24.49
C SER A 167 -7.90 1.38 -24.10
N ASP A 168 -7.57 1.83 -22.88
CA ASP A 168 -8.00 3.16 -22.41
C ASP A 168 -6.87 4.19 -22.28
N GLU A 169 -7.19 5.45 -22.62
CA GLU A 169 -6.33 6.61 -22.40
C GLU A 169 -6.33 7.00 -20.90
N SER A 170 -5.14 7.08 -20.29
CA SER A 170 -4.98 7.42 -18.86
C SER A 170 -5.24 8.90 -18.61
N SER A 171 -6.15 9.19 -17.67
CA SER A 171 -6.49 10.57 -17.24
C SER A 171 -6.09 10.89 -15.79
N THR A 172 -5.45 9.96 -15.06
CA THR A 172 -5.20 10.11 -13.62
C THR A 172 -3.78 9.71 -13.22
N ASN A 173 -2.76 10.32 -13.86
CA ASN A 173 -1.39 10.20 -13.36
C ASN A 173 -1.21 11.13 -12.17
N TYR A 174 -0.65 10.60 -11.07
CA TYR A 174 -0.15 11.42 -9.98
C TYR A 174 1.05 12.22 -10.51
N PRO A 175 1.05 13.56 -10.49
CA PRO A 175 2.19 14.32 -11.02
C PRO A 175 3.48 14.07 -10.23
N GLY A 176 3.39 13.46 -9.05
CA GLY A 176 4.54 13.10 -8.23
C GLY A 176 5.29 14.31 -7.67
N LYS A 177 5.92 14.11 -6.52
CA LYS A 177 7.26 14.63 -6.30
C LYS A 177 8.17 13.40 -6.35
N VAL A 178 9.31 13.47 -7.03
CA VAL A 178 10.38 12.50 -6.78
C VAL A 178 10.71 12.68 -5.29
N PRO A 179 10.59 11.65 -4.44
CA PRO A 179 10.98 11.78 -3.04
C PRO A 179 12.44 12.23 -2.98
N ASP A 180 12.73 13.30 -2.25
CA ASP A 180 14.12 13.73 -2.06
C ASP A 180 14.85 12.66 -1.24
N GLY A 181 15.78 11.93 -1.87
CA GLY A 181 16.57 10.90 -1.20
C GLY A 181 16.90 9.71 -2.08
N LEU A 182 17.84 8.88 -1.60
CA LEU A 182 18.08 7.56 -2.17
C LEU A 182 16.97 6.62 -1.71
N ASP A 183 16.51 5.73 -2.61
CA ASP A 183 15.58 4.64 -2.29
C ASP A 183 16.29 3.64 -1.37
N LEU A 184 16.16 3.86 -0.06
CA LEU A 184 16.84 3.11 0.98
C LEU A 184 15.80 2.61 1.99
N PRO A 185 15.95 1.36 2.46
CA PRO A 185 15.18 0.86 3.60
C PRO A 185 15.24 1.81 4.81
N SER A 186 14.15 1.87 5.58
CA SER A 186 14.02 2.79 6.73
C SER A 186 15.16 2.67 7.74
N ASP A 187 15.61 1.45 8.02
CA ASP A 187 16.74 1.15 8.91
C ASP A 187 18.09 1.67 8.40
N VAL A 188 18.23 1.89 7.09
CA VAL A 188 19.41 2.49 6.47
C VAL A 188 19.28 4.02 6.39
N ALA A 189 18.05 4.52 6.22
CA ALA A 189 17.75 5.96 6.20
C ALA A 189 18.00 6.61 7.59
N ASP A 190 17.61 5.93 8.67
CA ASP A 190 17.77 6.43 10.05
C ASP A 190 19.26 6.62 10.43
N GLN A 191 20.17 5.79 9.90
CA GLN A 191 21.61 5.90 10.18
C GLN A 191 22.26 7.13 9.54
N LYS A 192 21.62 7.77 8.54
CA LYS A 192 22.16 8.94 7.84
C LYS A 192 21.71 10.28 8.43
N HIS A 193 20.81 10.28 9.40
CA HIS A 193 20.44 11.45 10.17
C HIS A 193 20.94 11.31 11.61
N PRO A 194 22.21 11.65 11.92
CA PRO A 194 22.61 11.77 13.31
C PRO A 194 21.76 12.87 13.95
N GLU A 195 21.14 12.54 15.08
CA GLU A 195 20.48 13.50 15.96
C GLU A 195 21.44 14.67 16.22
N ASN A 196 21.18 15.84 15.63
CA ASN A 196 21.79 17.09 16.08
C ASN A 196 21.11 17.50 17.40
N GLY A 197 21.33 16.71 18.44
CA GLY A 197 21.07 17.09 19.82
C GLY A 197 22.25 17.91 20.33
N GLN A 198 22.24 19.22 20.12
CA GLN A 198 23.03 20.13 20.96
C GLN A 198 22.40 20.14 22.35
N ALA A 199 23.11 19.55 23.31
CA ALA A 199 22.86 19.75 24.73
C ALA A 199 23.19 21.20 25.10
N ASN A 200 22.22 21.91 25.69
CA ASN A 200 22.45 23.05 26.56
C ASN A 200 22.20 22.59 28.00
#